data_AF-A0A815C3X1-F1
#
_entry.id   AF-A0A815C3X1-F1
#
_cell.length_a   1.000
_cell.length_b   1.000
_cell.length_c   1.000
_cell.angle_alpha   90.00
_cell.angle_beta   90.00
_cell.angle_gamma   90.00
#
_symmetry.space_group_name_H-M   'P 1'
#
loop_
_entity.id
_entity.type
_entity.pdbx_description
1 polymer ?
#
loop_
_entity_poly.entity_id
_entity_poly.type
_entity_poly.pdbx_seq_one_letter_code
_entity_poly.pdbx_strand_id
1 'polypeptide(L)'
;MLTVGYRVYLSTRAQSSELSDLKNLLTRLPSTSEFVSQFSFISNEKKNVVSLKVDPLVLNDVNPLLLQRWAHKMDEQFDCLKRDIPEHWGTMTGSSVLQLIYAYQNATIPGVMPVCLRVYIDGLNETLPISPRLDEFAPVLGSNAHSVSDDTVALVFVTVLKEYDLSQYFPPFLRSFMGYVKRNFVCRFGLLGCHYPFHSSLFLIESPQFICETLNFEVSNDECRIAVDRLLLQLVLKWNLSLPKAERCHILMSFSKAKLPLTQAIIRNKWLRISLPDTFILDLRPYHGMTWPKYLAHLRKQNKRVREAPFDKANGIRLIKNEWELKDSQFVVSAHEQVAAQRMKHESTPTMMKPSVDFIEQLKRSGELISDKEVDPLHVNNLARLVQLKLNNHIVASSVLFQFYPSLITSDIAGFDYEKLNQYLTDSNQNIKLYPVKLATVTRMALENKFEFVEFGPTTGESKISIGCTPVPFYGGIYCTSRILRMLTVIIAASHFGFVSKSRTLGD
;
A
#
# COMPACT_ATOMS: atom_id res chain seq x y z
N MET A 1 -1.62 45.95 2.39
CA MET A 1 -0.87 46.01 3.67
C MET A 1 -0.73 44.59 4.22
N LEU A 2 0.29 43.85 3.78
CA LEU A 2 0.88 42.66 4.44
C LEU A 2 2.05 42.22 3.55
N THR A 3 2.99 43.14 3.41
CA THR A 3 4.30 42.95 2.79
C THR A 3 5.30 42.93 3.94
N VAL A 4 5.29 41.88 4.76
CA VAL A 4 6.30 41.69 5.81
C VAL A 4 6.57 40.19 5.99
N GLY A 5 7.79 39.75 5.68
CA GLY A 5 8.45 38.73 6.49
C GLY A 5 8.44 37.27 6.03
N TYR A 6 8.57 36.94 4.74
CA TYR A 6 9.03 35.59 4.33
C TYR A 6 10.54 35.61 4.00
N ARG A 7 11.38 35.77 5.04
CA ARG A 7 12.74 35.22 5.03
C ARG A 7 12.67 33.86 5.72
N VAL A 8 12.38 32.83 4.92
CA VAL A 8 12.48 31.43 5.35
C VAL A 8 13.97 31.14 5.57
N TYR A 9 14.37 31.09 6.84
CA TYR A 9 15.62 30.44 7.23
C TYR A 9 15.43 28.94 6.99
N LEU A 10 15.85 28.50 5.81
CA LEU A 10 16.20 27.10 5.58
C LEU A 10 17.31 26.76 6.57
N SER A 11 17.18 25.65 7.28
CA SER A 11 18.28 25.13 8.08
C SER A 11 19.52 25.11 7.20
N THR A 12 20.62 25.60 7.75
CA THR A 12 21.95 25.78 7.17
C THR A 12 22.44 24.55 6.39
N ARG A 13 21.96 24.38 5.14
CA ARG A 13 22.50 23.55 4.06
C ARG A 13 21.65 23.48 2.78
N ALA A 14 20.49 24.13 2.69
CA ALA A 14 19.78 24.24 1.42
C ALA A 14 20.54 25.18 0.46
N GLN A 15 21.09 24.62 -0.61
CA GLN A 15 21.84 25.38 -1.62
C GLN A 15 20.90 26.34 -2.37
N SER A 16 21.41 27.49 -2.82
CA SER A 16 20.65 28.51 -3.56
C SER A 16 19.90 28.00 -4.80
N SER A 17 20.31 26.85 -5.32
CA SER A 17 19.66 26.10 -6.40
C SER A 17 18.25 25.63 -6.03
N GLU A 18 18.03 25.11 -4.82
CA GLU A 18 16.74 24.56 -4.38
C GLU A 18 15.65 25.64 -4.22
N LEU A 19 16.05 26.84 -3.80
CA LEU A 19 15.17 28.02 -3.71
C LEU A 19 14.74 28.54 -5.09
N SER A 20 15.65 28.50 -6.06
CA SER A 20 15.33 28.86 -7.46
C SER A 20 14.37 27.84 -8.08
N ASP A 21 14.55 26.56 -7.76
CA ASP A 21 13.69 25.48 -8.25
C ASP A 21 12.30 25.51 -7.61
N LEU A 22 12.19 25.88 -6.33
CA LEU A 22 10.90 26.10 -5.68
C LEU A 22 10.13 27.28 -6.32
N LYS A 23 10.80 28.41 -6.60
CA LYS A 23 10.18 29.57 -7.27
C LYS A 23 9.74 29.24 -8.70
N ASN A 24 10.54 28.49 -9.45
CA ASN A 24 10.18 28.01 -10.79
C ASN A 24 9.06 26.97 -10.75
N LEU A 25 8.99 26.14 -9.71
CA LEU A 25 7.91 25.18 -9.51
C LEU A 25 6.59 25.89 -9.22
N LEU A 26 6.60 26.90 -8.34
CA LEU A 26 5.42 27.67 -7.93
C LEU A 26 4.81 28.51 -9.06
N THR A 27 5.65 29.05 -9.95
CA THR A 27 5.21 29.86 -11.11
C THR A 27 4.66 29.03 -12.27
N ARG A 28 4.95 27.72 -12.32
CA ARG A 28 4.50 26.80 -13.39
C ARG A 28 3.31 25.92 -12.99
N LEU A 29 2.60 26.22 -11.89
CA LEU A 29 1.49 25.39 -11.42
C LEU A 29 0.20 25.69 -12.23
N PRO A 30 -0.28 24.78 -13.10
CA PRO A 30 -1.55 24.96 -13.80
C PRO A 30 -2.71 25.06 -12.81
N SER A 31 -3.79 25.74 -13.20
CA SER A 31 -5.05 25.78 -12.45
C SER A 31 -5.73 24.42 -12.50
N THR A 32 -6.60 24.14 -11.53
CA THR A 32 -7.40 22.90 -11.53
C THR A 32 -8.29 22.83 -12.78
N SER A 33 -8.72 23.97 -13.32
CA SER A 33 -9.46 24.08 -14.59
C SER A 33 -8.59 23.90 -15.83
N GLU A 34 -7.35 24.41 -15.87
CA GLU A 34 -6.37 24.11 -16.95
C GLU A 34 -5.92 22.65 -16.93
N PHE A 35 -5.85 22.03 -15.74
CA PHE A 35 -5.59 20.60 -15.63
C PHE A 35 -6.73 19.84 -16.31
N VAL A 36 -7.99 20.03 -15.92
CA VAL A 36 -9.13 19.28 -16.47
C VAL A 36 -9.37 19.55 -17.98
N SER A 37 -9.15 20.79 -18.46
CA SER A 37 -9.36 21.16 -19.88
C SER A 37 -8.29 20.67 -20.85
N GLN A 38 -7.06 20.40 -20.40
CA GLN A 38 -6.00 19.81 -21.24
C GLN A 38 -6.20 18.31 -21.52
N PHE A 39 -7.29 17.70 -21.02
CA PHE A 39 -7.55 16.26 -21.10
C PHE A 39 -8.82 15.91 -21.87
N SER A 40 -9.34 16.83 -22.68
CA SER A 40 -10.29 16.53 -23.76
C SER A 40 -9.54 15.87 -24.93
N PHE A 41 -8.95 14.69 -24.69
CA PHE A 41 -8.43 13.81 -25.75
C PHE A 41 -9.52 12.85 -26.27
N ILE A 42 -10.75 12.98 -25.78
CA ILE A 42 -11.89 12.18 -26.25
C ILE A 42 -12.49 12.93 -27.44
N SER A 43 -12.31 12.31 -28.60
CA SER A 43 -12.56 12.85 -29.93
C SER A 43 -13.92 13.50 -30.09
N ASN A 44 -13.92 14.69 -30.67
CA ASN A 44 -14.95 15.06 -31.63
C ASN A 44 -14.93 14.01 -32.74
N GLU A 45 -15.83 13.03 -32.70
CA GLU A 45 -16.61 12.60 -33.86
C GLU A 45 -17.62 11.53 -33.45
N LYS A 46 -18.86 11.72 -33.91
CA LYS A 46 -20.00 10.86 -33.65
C LYS A 46 -19.78 9.49 -34.29
N LYS A 47 -19.54 8.45 -33.49
CA LYS A 47 -19.87 7.03 -33.76
C LYS A 47 -19.79 6.27 -32.43
N ASN A 48 -20.88 5.60 -32.04
CA ASN A 48 -21.05 4.74 -30.85
C ASN A 48 -20.03 4.98 -29.73
N VAL A 49 -20.31 5.96 -28.87
CA VAL A 49 -19.38 6.43 -27.83
C VAL A 49 -19.31 5.41 -26.70
N VAL A 50 -18.54 4.35 -26.93
CA VAL A 50 -18.07 3.46 -25.87
C VAL A 50 -17.26 4.33 -24.91
N SER A 51 -17.66 4.40 -23.65
CA SER A 51 -17.02 5.26 -22.66
C SER A 51 -16.69 4.48 -21.40
N LEU A 52 -15.58 4.80 -20.74
CA LEU A 52 -15.29 4.23 -19.43
C LEU A 52 -16.03 5.01 -18.34
N LYS A 53 -16.75 4.28 -17.49
CA LYS A 53 -17.37 4.79 -16.27
C LYS A 53 -16.65 4.26 -15.04
N VAL A 54 -16.80 4.99 -13.93
CA VAL A 54 -16.27 4.61 -12.62
C VAL A 54 -17.36 4.73 -11.57
N ASP A 55 -17.58 3.67 -10.81
CA ASP A 55 -18.48 3.65 -9.68
C ASP A 55 -17.87 2.94 -8.46
N PRO A 56 -18.32 3.27 -7.24
CA PRO A 56 -18.02 2.48 -6.06
C PRO A 56 -18.58 1.06 -6.19
N LEU A 57 -17.79 0.08 -5.81
CA LEU A 57 -18.15 -1.34 -5.77
C LEU A 57 -18.07 -1.84 -4.33
N VAL A 58 -19.09 -2.55 -3.88
CA VAL A 58 -19.06 -3.32 -2.62
C VAL A 58 -18.86 -4.78 -2.98
N LEU A 59 -17.74 -5.38 -2.55
CA LEU A 59 -17.42 -6.76 -2.94
C LEU A 59 -18.46 -7.78 -2.45
N ASN A 60 -19.19 -7.49 -1.37
CA ASN A 60 -20.27 -8.34 -0.85
C ASN A 60 -21.42 -8.52 -1.86
N ASP A 61 -21.59 -7.57 -2.78
CA ASP A 61 -22.68 -7.56 -3.76
C ASP A 61 -22.28 -8.26 -5.07
N VAL A 62 -21.02 -8.68 -5.21
CA VAL A 62 -20.48 -9.31 -6.41
C VAL A 62 -20.68 -10.83 -6.36
N ASN A 63 -21.11 -11.42 -7.49
CA ASN A 63 -21.24 -12.87 -7.60
C ASN A 63 -19.88 -13.58 -7.33
N PRO A 64 -19.82 -14.63 -6.50
CA PRO A 64 -18.59 -15.37 -6.20
C PRO A 64 -17.84 -15.90 -7.45
N LEU A 65 -18.55 -16.37 -8.47
CA LEU A 65 -17.96 -16.81 -9.73
C LEU A 65 -17.25 -15.67 -10.47
N LEU A 66 -17.82 -14.46 -10.40
CA LEU A 66 -17.20 -13.27 -11.00
C LEU A 66 -15.95 -12.85 -10.23
N LEU A 67 -15.97 -12.96 -8.90
CA LEU A 67 -14.79 -12.73 -8.06
C LEU A 67 -13.66 -13.74 -8.38
N GLN A 68 -13.99 -15.02 -8.56
CA GLN A 68 -13.01 -16.04 -8.99
C GLN A 68 -12.41 -15.72 -10.36
N ARG A 69 -13.23 -15.28 -11.33
CA ARG A 69 -12.75 -14.85 -12.65
C ARG A 69 -11.80 -13.65 -12.56
N TRP A 70 -12.14 -12.67 -11.73
CA TRP A 70 -11.28 -11.52 -11.50
C TRP A 70 -9.97 -11.92 -10.81
N ALA A 71 -10.02 -12.83 -9.83
CA ALA A 71 -8.83 -13.36 -9.19
C ALA A 71 -7.89 -14.03 -10.21
N HIS A 72 -8.43 -14.92 -11.05
CA HIS A 72 -7.65 -15.59 -12.10
C HIS A 72 -7.01 -14.60 -13.08
N LYS A 73 -7.78 -13.61 -13.55
CA LYS A 73 -7.24 -12.56 -14.44
C LYS A 73 -6.10 -11.79 -13.76
N MET A 74 -6.25 -11.42 -12.48
CA MET A 74 -5.17 -10.76 -11.74
C MET A 74 -3.92 -11.65 -11.67
N ASP A 75 -4.07 -12.95 -11.42
CA ASP A 75 -2.94 -13.89 -11.38
C ASP A 75 -2.19 -13.94 -12.72
N GLU A 76 -2.91 -14.02 -13.86
CA GLU A 76 -2.31 -13.96 -15.20
C GLU A 76 -1.52 -12.66 -15.42
N GLN A 77 -2.06 -11.52 -14.96
CA GLN A 77 -1.37 -10.23 -15.05
C GLN A 77 -0.10 -10.20 -14.22
N PHE A 78 -0.18 -10.71 -12.99
CA PHE A 78 0.94 -10.76 -12.07
C PHE A 78 2.06 -11.65 -12.60
N ASP A 79 1.72 -12.77 -13.24
CA ASP A 79 2.72 -13.65 -13.85
C ASP A 79 3.34 -13.06 -15.13
N CYS A 80 2.59 -12.26 -15.91
CA CYS A 80 3.20 -11.47 -16.98
C CYS A 80 4.22 -10.46 -16.44
N LEU A 81 3.84 -9.71 -15.39
CA LEU A 81 4.75 -8.74 -14.76
C LEU A 81 6.01 -9.39 -14.18
N LYS A 82 5.92 -10.60 -13.62
CA LYS A 82 7.09 -11.36 -13.14
C LYS A 82 8.06 -11.73 -14.26
N ARG A 83 7.56 -12.07 -15.45
CA ARG A 83 8.39 -12.41 -16.61
C ARG A 83 9.12 -11.18 -17.14
N ASP A 84 8.40 -10.07 -17.28
CA ASP A 84 8.93 -8.84 -17.88
C ASP A 84 9.82 -8.04 -16.93
N ILE A 85 9.62 -8.21 -15.62
CA ILE A 85 10.37 -7.55 -14.57
C ILE A 85 10.89 -8.65 -13.62
N PRO A 86 12.07 -9.25 -13.86
CA PRO A 86 12.63 -10.31 -13.02
C PRO A 86 12.84 -9.89 -11.55
N GLU A 87 12.93 -8.58 -11.32
CA GLU A 87 12.94 -7.92 -10.01
C GLU A 87 11.53 -7.68 -9.45
N HIS A 88 10.47 -8.29 -10.01
CA HIS A 88 9.12 -8.14 -9.47
C HIS A 88 9.03 -8.95 -8.17
N TRP A 89 9.47 -8.33 -7.09
CA TRP A 89 9.50 -8.92 -5.75
C TRP A 89 8.09 -9.21 -5.26
N GLY A 90 7.66 -10.48 -5.30
CA GLY A 90 6.38 -10.96 -4.81
C GLY A 90 5.17 -10.39 -5.54
N THR A 91 4.20 -11.23 -5.88
CA THR A 91 2.85 -10.77 -6.22
C THR A 91 1.89 -11.46 -5.28
N MET A 92 0.92 -10.69 -4.77
CA MET A 92 -0.25 -11.28 -4.14
C MET A 92 -0.98 -12.12 -5.19
N THR A 93 -1.67 -13.19 -4.81
CA THR A 93 -2.63 -13.79 -5.74
C THR A 93 -3.84 -12.89 -5.89
N GLY A 94 -4.55 -12.97 -7.01
CA GLY A 94 -5.79 -12.23 -7.24
C GLY A 94 -6.81 -12.49 -6.15
N SER A 95 -6.95 -13.74 -5.71
CA SER A 95 -7.82 -14.13 -4.61
C SER A 95 -7.45 -13.41 -3.31
N SER A 96 -6.16 -13.36 -2.95
CA SER A 96 -5.72 -12.67 -1.74
C SER A 96 -5.89 -11.14 -1.82
N VAL A 97 -5.77 -10.54 -3.01
CA VAL A 97 -6.09 -9.12 -3.22
C VAL A 97 -7.57 -8.85 -2.92
N LEU A 98 -8.47 -9.65 -3.50
CA LEU A 98 -9.91 -9.49 -3.30
C LEU A 98 -10.32 -9.74 -1.84
N GLN A 99 -9.76 -10.76 -1.20
CA GLN A 99 -9.97 -11.04 0.24
C GLN A 99 -9.53 -9.86 1.11
N LEU A 100 -8.38 -9.25 0.80
CA LEU A 100 -7.89 -8.10 1.55
C LEU A 100 -8.82 -6.88 1.36
N ILE A 101 -9.21 -6.57 0.12
CA ILE A 101 -10.17 -5.50 -0.18
C ILE A 101 -11.48 -5.73 0.60
N TYR A 102 -12.00 -6.96 0.58
CA TYR A 102 -13.20 -7.33 1.32
C TYR A 102 -13.03 -7.08 2.82
N ALA A 103 -11.91 -7.53 3.40
CA ALA A 103 -11.64 -7.37 4.83
C ALA A 103 -11.63 -5.89 5.22
N TYR A 104 -11.03 -5.04 4.39
CA TYR A 104 -11.09 -3.59 4.61
C TYR A 104 -12.52 -3.05 4.49
N GLN A 105 -13.28 -3.39 3.45
CA GLN A 105 -14.65 -2.90 3.24
C GLN A 105 -15.61 -3.24 4.40
N ASN A 106 -15.40 -4.39 5.03
CA ASN A 106 -16.22 -4.86 6.15
C ASN A 106 -15.70 -4.40 7.52
N ALA A 107 -14.52 -3.76 7.56
CA ALA A 107 -13.90 -3.32 8.80
C ALA A 107 -14.33 -1.93 9.25
N THR A 108 -14.76 -1.87 10.52
CA THR A 108 -14.92 -0.59 11.22
C THR A 108 -13.56 -0.12 11.71
N ILE A 109 -12.89 0.66 10.87
CA ILE A 109 -11.64 1.36 11.22
C ILE A 109 -11.99 2.84 11.47
N PRO A 110 -11.89 3.34 12.72
CA PRO A 110 -12.21 4.72 13.03
C PRO A 110 -11.46 5.72 12.14
N GLY A 111 -12.20 6.62 11.49
CA GLY A 111 -11.64 7.66 10.63
C GLY A 111 -11.14 7.19 9.26
N VAL A 112 -11.23 5.90 8.93
CA VAL A 112 -10.83 5.33 7.64
C VAL A 112 -12.08 4.87 6.89
N MET A 113 -12.10 5.08 5.57
CA MET A 113 -13.16 4.67 4.66
C MET A 113 -12.53 4.00 3.44
N PRO A 114 -12.54 2.67 3.37
CA PRO A 114 -12.08 1.92 2.22
C PRO A 114 -13.12 1.98 1.09
N VAL A 115 -12.65 2.25 -0.13
CA VAL A 115 -13.47 2.33 -1.33
C VAL A 115 -12.84 1.47 -2.41
N CYS A 116 -13.55 0.46 -2.88
CA CYS A 116 -13.21 -0.20 -4.15
C CYS A 116 -13.96 0.53 -5.27
N LEU A 117 -13.25 0.95 -6.30
CA LEU A 117 -13.81 1.56 -7.49
C LEU A 117 -13.75 0.54 -8.62
N ARG A 118 -14.88 0.31 -9.28
CA ARG A 118 -14.96 -0.44 -10.51
C ARG A 118 -14.88 0.53 -11.67
N VAL A 119 -14.01 0.23 -12.62
CA VAL A 119 -13.99 0.87 -13.94
C VAL A 119 -14.55 -0.13 -14.93
N TYR A 120 -15.55 0.29 -15.69
CA TYR A 120 -16.24 -0.56 -16.65
C TYR A 120 -16.55 0.21 -17.93
N ILE A 121 -16.80 -0.54 -19.00
CA ILE A 121 -17.18 0.02 -20.28
C ILE A 121 -18.70 0.22 -20.32
N ASP A 122 -19.12 1.46 -20.47
CA ASP A 122 -20.52 1.85 -20.67
C ASP A 122 -20.91 1.75 -22.15
N GLY A 123 -22.04 1.10 -22.41
CA GLY A 123 -22.58 0.94 -23.77
C GLY A 123 -22.19 -0.34 -24.50
N LEU A 124 -21.57 -1.32 -23.82
CA LEU A 124 -21.44 -2.70 -24.30
C LEU A 124 -22.81 -3.40 -24.19
N ASN A 125 -23.72 -3.11 -25.12
CA ASN A 125 -24.93 -3.93 -25.29
C ASN A 125 -24.54 -5.23 -26.01
N GLU A 126 -24.73 -6.35 -25.31
CA GLU A 126 -24.77 -7.73 -25.80
C GLU A 126 -23.44 -8.43 -26.19
N THR A 127 -23.19 -9.53 -25.47
CA THR A 127 -22.30 -10.65 -25.82
C THR A 127 -20.83 -10.32 -26.08
N LEU A 128 -20.03 -10.23 -25.02
CA LEU A 128 -18.66 -10.74 -25.12
C LEU A 128 -18.76 -12.23 -25.50
N PRO A 129 -17.97 -12.74 -26.47
CA PRO A 129 -17.86 -14.18 -26.65
C PRO A 129 -17.36 -14.76 -25.32
N ILE A 130 -18.24 -15.53 -24.67
CA ILE A 130 -17.87 -16.34 -23.52
C ILE A 130 -16.68 -17.17 -24.00
N SER A 131 -15.52 -16.99 -23.34
CA SER A 131 -14.35 -17.80 -23.64
C SER A 131 -14.76 -19.28 -23.61
N PRO A 132 -14.51 -20.07 -24.66
CA PRO A 132 -15.08 -21.41 -24.84
C PRO A 132 -14.59 -22.46 -23.82
N ARG A 133 -13.85 -22.05 -22.78
CA ARG A 133 -13.38 -22.91 -21.68
C ARG A 133 -14.30 -22.94 -20.46
N LEU A 134 -15.45 -22.25 -20.49
CA LEU A 134 -16.30 -22.04 -19.30
C LEU A 134 -17.53 -22.97 -19.21
N ASP A 135 -17.78 -23.81 -20.21
CA ASP A 135 -18.87 -24.80 -20.13
C ASP A 135 -18.57 -25.95 -19.13
N GLU A 136 -17.34 -26.04 -18.63
CA GLU A 136 -16.93 -27.08 -17.67
C GLU A 136 -17.21 -26.73 -16.19
N PHE A 137 -17.63 -25.50 -15.87
CA PHE A 137 -17.72 -25.04 -14.47
C PHE A 137 -19.13 -24.65 -13.97
N ALA A 138 -20.20 -24.89 -14.73
CA ALA A 138 -21.56 -24.68 -14.24
C ALA A 138 -22.17 -25.99 -13.71
N PRO A 139 -22.60 -26.04 -12.44
CA PRO A 139 -24.05 -25.90 -12.23
C PRO A 139 -24.47 -25.16 -10.94
N VAL A 140 -25.61 -24.46 -11.09
CA VAL A 140 -26.64 -24.10 -10.08
C VAL A 140 -26.20 -23.14 -8.96
N LEU A 141 -26.74 -21.91 -8.99
CA LEU A 141 -27.34 -21.25 -7.82
C LEU A 141 -28.19 -20.03 -8.24
N GLY A 142 -29.31 -19.85 -7.55
CA GLY A 142 -30.44 -18.98 -7.91
C GLY A 142 -30.15 -17.48 -7.93
N SER A 143 -30.86 -16.83 -8.84
CA SER A 143 -30.98 -15.39 -9.04
C SER A 143 -31.48 -14.68 -7.78
N ASN A 144 -30.65 -13.84 -7.16
CA ASN A 144 -31.04 -12.63 -6.39
C ASN A 144 -29.82 -11.77 -5.98
N ALA A 145 -28.76 -11.71 -6.80
CA ALA A 145 -27.70 -10.71 -6.65
C ALA A 145 -27.91 -9.62 -7.70
N HIS A 146 -27.85 -8.34 -7.31
CA HIS A 146 -27.76 -7.23 -8.27
C HIS A 146 -26.56 -7.51 -9.20
N SER A 147 -26.84 -7.83 -10.46
CA SER A 147 -25.84 -8.42 -11.34
C SER A 147 -24.82 -7.37 -11.78
N VAL A 148 -23.70 -7.28 -11.05
CA VAL A 148 -22.47 -6.70 -11.58
C VAL A 148 -22.13 -7.47 -12.86
N SER A 149 -22.24 -6.81 -14.01
CA SER A 149 -21.85 -7.33 -15.31
C SER A 149 -20.33 -7.53 -15.39
N ASP A 150 -19.87 -8.44 -16.25
CA ASP A 150 -18.44 -8.69 -16.51
C ASP A 150 -17.85 -7.66 -17.50
N ASP A 151 -18.34 -6.43 -17.45
CA ASP A 151 -17.83 -5.28 -18.20
C ASP A 151 -16.72 -4.52 -17.46
N THR A 152 -16.34 -5.01 -16.27
CA THR A 152 -15.24 -4.48 -15.46
C THR A 152 -13.93 -4.63 -16.21
N VAL A 153 -13.26 -3.49 -16.41
CA VAL A 153 -11.92 -3.41 -17.01
C VAL A 153 -10.84 -2.99 -16.01
N ALA A 154 -11.21 -2.39 -14.87
CA ALA A 154 -10.27 -2.12 -13.78
C ALA A 154 -10.93 -2.16 -12.40
N LEU A 155 -10.17 -2.60 -11.39
CA LEU A 155 -10.48 -2.36 -9.98
C LEU A 155 -9.43 -1.43 -9.37
N VAL A 156 -9.88 -0.32 -8.77
CA VAL A 156 -8.99 0.61 -8.08
C VAL A 156 -9.38 0.67 -6.62
N PHE A 157 -8.46 0.33 -5.73
CA PHE A 157 -8.71 0.45 -4.30
C PHE A 157 -8.26 1.83 -3.79
N VAL A 158 -9.06 2.47 -2.95
CA VAL A 158 -8.77 3.78 -2.35
C VAL A 158 -9.02 3.73 -0.85
N THR A 159 -7.99 3.98 -0.06
CA THR A 159 -8.09 4.15 1.40
C THR A 159 -8.28 5.63 1.72
N VAL A 160 -9.46 6.02 2.18
CA VAL A 160 -9.77 7.42 2.52
C VAL A 160 -9.65 7.67 4.01
N LEU A 161 -8.72 8.51 4.42
CA LEU A 161 -8.66 9.08 5.76
C LEU A 161 -9.62 10.28 5.81
N LYS A 162 -10.67 10.20 6.63
CA LYS A 162 -11.70 11.24 6.76
C LYS A 162 -11.13 12.52 7.36
N GLU A 163 -10.20 12.39 8.30
CA GLU A 163 -9.54 13.50 8.96
C GLU A 163 -8.03 13.27 8.99
N TYR A 164 -7.32 14.00 8.13
CA TYR A 164 -5.87 13.99 8.08
C TYR A 164 -5.34 15.39 8.40
N ASP A 165 -4.80 15.53 9.61
CA ASP A 165 -4.26 16.80 10.11
C ASP A 165 -2.89 17.06 9.51
N LEU A 166 -2.78 18.03 8.61
CA LEU A 166 -1.50 18.43 8.04
C LEU A 166 -0.65 19.26 9.00
N SER A 167 -1.26 19.81 10.07
CA SER A 167 -0.58 20.76 10.95
C SER A 167 0.58 20.13 11.74
N GLN A 168 0.48 18.82 11.99
CA GLN A 168 1.51 18.03 12.68
C GLN A 168 2.84 17.95 11.91
N TYR A 169 2.81 18.17 10.59
CA TYR A 169 3.99 18.16 9.73
C TYR A 169 4.57 19.54 9.48
N PHE A 170 4.03 20.60 10.09
CA PHE A 170 4.71 21.89 10.04
C PHE A 170 5.95 21.88 10.96
N PRO A 171 6.98 22.67 10.63
CA PRO A 171 8.10 22.94 11.53
C PRO A 171 7.62 23.42 12.93
N PRO A 172 8.32 23.10 14.03
CA PRO A 172 7.89 23.43 15.39
C PRO A 172 7.51 24.89 15.61
N PHE A 173 8.23 25.83 14.99
CA PHE A 173 7.94 27.27 15.10
C PHE A 173 6.63 27.70 14.43
N LEU A 174 6.16 26.96 13.43
CA LEU A 174 4.85 27.17 12.79
C LEU A 174 3.72 26.42 13.49
N ARG A 175 4.01 25.34 14.22
CA ARG A 175 2.98 24.53 14.91
C ARG A 175 2.19 25.36 15.93
N SER A 176 2.85 26.23 16.70
CA SER A 176 2.18 27.05 17.73
C SER A 176 1.18 28.06 17.13
N PHE A 177 1.50 28.64 15.96
CA PHE A 177 0.59 29.55 15.26
C PHE A 177 -0.52 28.79 14.51
N MET A 178 -0.17 27.67 13.88
CA MET A 178 -1.09 26.83 13.10
C MET A 178 -2.05 26.02 13.99
N GLY A 179 -1.70 25.76 15.25
CA GLY A 179 -2.56 25.09 16.23
C GLY A 179 -3.86 25.85 16.52
N TYR A 180 -3.86 27.18 16.44
CA TYR A 180 -5.06 28.01 16.56
C TYR A 180 -5.98 27.91 15.32
N VAL A 181 -5.45 27.42 14.20
CA VAL A 181 -6.13 27.35 12.90
C VAL A 181 -6.28 25.89 12.44
N LYS A 182 -6.11 24.93 13.37
CA LYS A 182 -6.06 23.47 13.13
C LYS A 182 -7.16 22.96 12.19
N ARG A 183 -8.38 23.49 12.34
CA ARG A 183 -9.55 23.12 11.52
C ARG A 183 -9.36 23.37 10.02
N ASN A 184 -8.51 24.33 9.63
CA ASN A 184 -8.24 24.64 8.23
C ASN A 184 -7.14 23.76 7.61
N PHE A 185 -6.45 22.95 8.42
CA PHE A 185 -5.37 22.04 7.97
C PHE A 185 -5.76 20.56 8.08
N VAL A 186 -6.95 20.27 8.58
CA VAL A 186 -7.55 18.92 8.49
C VAL A 186 -8.14 18.75 7.09
N CYS A 187 -7.69 17.71 6.40
CA CYS A 187 -8.13 17.41 5.04
C CYS A 187 -8.57 15.94 4.93
N ARG A 188 -9.41 15.62 3.95
CA ARG A 188 -9.64 14.22 3.55
C ARG A 188 -8.48 13.78 2.67
N PHE A 189 -7.76 12.74 3.06
CA PHE A 189 -6.61 12.21 2.34
C PHE A 189 -6.98 10.85 1.76
N GLY A 190 -6.89 10.68 0.45
CA GLY A 190 -7.07 9.39 -0.20
C GLY A 190 -5.73 8.81 -0.62
N LEU A 191 -5.45 7.59 -0.19
CA LEU A 191 -4.36 6.78 -0.69
C LEU A 191 -4.92 5.84 -1.75
N LEU A 192 -4.45 5.94 -2.99
CA LEU A 192 -4.71 4.91 -3.99
C LEU A 192 -3.88 3.69 -3.58
N GLY A 193 -4.55 2.56 -3.37
CA GLY A 193 -4.03 1.37 -2.71
C GLY A 193 -4.36 1.36 -1.21
N CYS A 194 -3.84 0.35 -0.51
CA CYS A 194 -3.91 0.28 0.95
C CYS A 194 -2.52 0.30 1.58
N HIS A 195 -2.49 0.19 2.91
CA HIS A 195 -1.32 -0.24 3.66
C HIS A 195 -0.60 -1.42 2.99
N TYR A 196 0.68 -1.60 3.32
CA TYR A 196 1.50 -2.68 2.78
C TYR A 196 0.77 -4.04 2.88
N PRO A 197 0.85 -4.90 1.85
CA PRO A 197 1.93 -4.99 0.86
C PRO A 197 1.57 -4.56 -0.58
N PHE A 198 0.49 -3.80 -0.78
CA PHE A 198 0.09 -3.45 -2.15
C PHE A 198 1.21 -2.72 -2.91
N HIS A 199 1.65 -3.29 -4.03
CA HIS A 199 2.70 -2.71 -4.89
C HIS A 199 2.15 -1.69 -5.90
N SER A 200 0.83 -1.68 -6.07
CA SER A 200 0.06 -0.83 -6.96
C SER A 200 -1.31 -0.55 -6.32
N SER A 201 -1.95 0.50 -6.80
CA SER A 201 -3.33 0.84 -6.47
C SER A 201 -4.35 0.38 -7.49
N LEU A 202 -3.86 -0.03 -8.66
CA LEU A 202 -4.62 -0.52 -9.79
C LEU A 202 -4.52 -2.04 -9.80
N PHE A 203 -5.66 -2.70 -9.67
CA PHE A 203 -5.85 -4.15 -9.66
C PHE A 203 -6.79 -4.55 -10.80
N LEU A 204 -6.71 -5.80 -11.24
CA LEU A 204 -7.52 -6.34 -12.35
C LEU A 204 -7.58 -5.39 -13.53
N ILE A 205 -6.51 -5.22 -14.30
CA ILE A 205 -6.60 -4.42 -15.52
C ILE A 205 -6.91 -5.37 -16.68
N GLU A 206 -8.09 -5.28 -17.29
CA GLU A 206 -8.35 -6.02 -18.54
C GLU A 206 -7.26 -5.69 -19.57
N SER A 207 -7.00 -6.58 -20.51
CA SER A 207 -5.90 -6.44 -21.47
C SER A 207 -5.69 -4.98 -21.90
N PRO A 208 -4.54 -4.34 -21.58
CA PRO A 208 -4.33 -2.93 -21.89
C PRO A 208 -4.54 -2.63 -23.38
N GLN A 209 -4.19 -3.61 -24.21
CA GLN A 209 -4.43 -3.57 -25.65
C GLN A 209 -5.92 -3.52 -25.98
N PHE A 210 -6.74 -4.38 -25.37
CA PHE A 210 -8.19 -4.38 -25.55
C PHE A 210 -8.80 -3.03 -25.15
N ILE A 211 -8.36 -2.44 -24.03
CA ILE A 211 -8.83 -1.11 -23.59
C ILE A 211 -8.44 -0.03 -24.61
N CYS A 212 -7.19 -0.04 -25.08
CA CYS A 212 -6.71 0.90 -26.09
C CYS A 212 -7.49 0.76 -27.40
N GLU A 213 -7.71 -0.45 -27.90
CA GLU A 213 -8.48 -0.72 -29.12
C GLU A 213 -9.94 -0.29 -28.98
N THR A 214 -10.58 -0.65 -27.87
CA THR A 214 -11.97 -0.27 -27.57
C THR A 214 -12.16 1.24 -27.54
N LEU A 215 -11.16 1.97 -27.05
CA LEU A 215 -11.19 3.44 -26.97
C LEU A 215 -10.53 4.13 -28.18
N ASN A 216 -10.10 3.37 -29.19
CA ASN A 216 -9.36 3.85 -30.36
C ASN A 216 -8.14 4.72 -29.99
N PHE A 217 -7.38 4.30 -28.98
CA PHE A 217 -6.12 4.94 -28.60
C PHE A 217 -5.00 4.50 -29.54
N GLU A 218 -4.48 5.43 -30.34
CA GLU A 218 -3.29 5.21 -31.16
C GLU A 218 -2.02 5.29 -30.31
N VAL A 219 -1.64 4.15 -29.71
CA VAL A 219 -0.43 4.00 -28.89
C VAL A 219 0.31 2.72 -29.31
N SER A 220 1.64 2.72 -29.22
CA SER A 220 2.41 1.51 -29.45
C SER A 220 2.16 0.48 -28.34
N ASN A 221 2.31 -0.82 -28.65
CA ASN A 221 2.11 -1.91 -27.69
C ASN A 221 2.90 -1.70 -26.39
N ASP A 222 4.14 -1.21 -26.49
CA ASP A 222 5.02 -0.97 -25.33
C ASP A 222 4.53 0.19 -24.44
N GLU A 223 3.75 1.13 -24.99
CA GLU A 223 3.18 2.26 -24.26
C GLU A 223 1.74 2.01 -23.79
N CYS A 224 1.03 1.00 -24.33
CA CYS A 224 -0.35 0.69 -24.00
C CYS A 224 -0.59 0.62 -22.49
N ARG A 225 0.27 -0.09 -21.75
CA ARG A 225 0.11 -0.22 -20.29
C ARG A 225 0.25 1.13 -19.57
N ILE A 226 1.22 1.95 -19.96
CA ILE A 226 1.43 3.27 -19.35
C ILE A 226 0.25 4.19 -19.67
N ALA A 227 -0.29 4.11 -20.90
CA ALA A 227 -1.45 4.89 -21.31
C ALA A 227 -2.72 4.50 -20.53
N VAL A 228 -2.96 3.20 -20.34
CA VAL A 228 -4.09 2.69 -19.55
C VAL A 228 -3.95 3.07 -18.07
N ASP A 229 -2.80 2.83 -17.45
CA ASP A 229 -2.57 3.22 -16.05
C ASP A 229 -2.79 4.74 -15.86
N ARG A 230 -2.35 5.54 -16.85
CA ARG A 230 -2.56 7.00 -16.86
C ARG A 230 -4.04 7.34 -16.94
N LEU A 231 -4.80 6.69 -17.82
CA LEU A 231 -6.24 6.85 -17.98
C LEU A 231 -6.99 6.49 -16.69
N LEU A 232 -6.66 5.36 -16.07
CA LEU A 232 -7.29 4.90 -14.83
C LEU A 232 -7.08 5.90 -13.69
N LEU A 233 -5.86 6.41 -13.51
CA LEU A 233 -5.60 7.48 -12.54
C LEU A 233 -6.46 8.73 -12.82
N GLN A 234 -6.65 9.10 -14.09
CA GLN A 234 -7.51 10.24 -14.45
C GLN A 234 -8.98 10.00 -14.16
N LEU A 235 -9.48 8.78 -14.42
CA LEU A 235 -10.86 8.42 -14.12
C LEU A 235 -11.15 8.48 -12.62
N VAL A 236 -10.20 8.03 -11.78
CA VAL A 236 -10.29 8.16 -10.32
C VAL A 236 -10.32 9.63 -9.89
N LEU A 237 -9.53 10.50 -10.54
CA LEU A 237 -9.59 11.94 -10.28
C LEU A 237 -10.95 12.53 -10.68
N LYS A 238 -11.48 12.17 -11.84
CA LYS A 238 -12.81 12.61 -12.31
C LYS A 238 -13.90 12.19 -11.33
N TRP A 239 -13.88 10.93 -10.88
CA TRP A 239 -14.78 10.43 -9.84
C TRP A 239 -14.66 11.24 -8.54
N ASN A 240 -13.45 11.46 -8.03
CA ASN A 240 -13.27 12.25 -6.81
C ASN A 240 -13.77 13.69 -6.95
N LEU A 241 -13.62 14.29 -8.14
CA LEU A 241 -14.11 15.65 -8.42
C LEU A 241 -15.63 15.71 -8.64
N SER A 242 -16.29 14.61 -9.03
CA SER A 242 -17.74 14.56 -9.18
C SER A 242 -18.48 14.43 -7.85
N LEU A 243 -17.82 13.94 -6.79
CA LEU A 243 -18.41 13.85 -5.44
C LEU A 243 -18.83 15.23 -4.89
N PRO A 244 -19.78 15.30 -3.94
CA PRO A 244 -20.03 16.52 -3.16
C PRO A 244 -18.76 17.02 -2.48
N LYS A 245 -18.58 18.35 -2.36
CA LYS A 245 -17.35 18.97 -1.84
C LYS A 245 -16.91 18.41 -0.47
N ALA A 246 -17.87 18.04 0.39
CA ALA A 246 -17.60 17.48 1.72
C ALA A 246 -17.03 16.05 1.70
N GLU A 247 -17.24 15.31 0.62
CA GLU A 247 -16.82 13.91 0.49
C GLU A 247 -15.51 13.74 -0.26
N ARG A 248 -15.12 14.75 -1.06
CA ARG A 248 -13.89 14.74 -1.87
C ARG A 248 -12.64 14.54 -1.01
N CYS A 249 -11.76 13.67 -1.48
CA CYS A 249 -10.36 13.69 -1.09
C CYS A 249 -9.74 15.01 -1.56
N HIS A 250 -9.21 15.77 -0.61
CA HIS A 250 -8.50 17.02 -0.87
C HIS A 250 -7.10 16.75 -1.39
N ILE A 251 -6.49 15.68 -0.88
CA ILE A 251 -5.23 15.11 -1.34
C ILE A 251 -5.50 13.68 -1.80
N LEU A 252 -4.99 13.32 -2.96
CA LEU A 252 -4.91 11.95 -3.43
C LEU A 252 -3.43 11.58 -3.63
N MET A 253 -3.00 10.45 -3.10
CA MET A 253 -1.63 9.95 -3.28
C MET A 253 -1.67 8.60 -3.99
N SER A 254 -0.86 8.43 -5.03
CA SER A 254 -0.58 7.15 -5.66
C SER A 254 0.88 6.81 -5.43
N PHE A 255 1.18 5.53 -5.27
CA PHE A 255 2.55 5.06 -5.11
C PHE A 255 2.77 3.77 -5.90
N SER A 256 4.02 3.54 -6.27
CA SER A 256 4.44 2.40 -7.09
C SER A 256 5.93 2.15 -6.91
N LYS A 257 6.38 0.89 -7.06
CA LYS A 257 7.81 0.58 -7.16
C LYS A 257 8.39 1.26 -8.40
N ALA A 258 9.63 1.75 -8.32
CA ALA A 258 10.20 2.64 -9.33
C ALA A 258 10.16 2.08 -10.78
N LYS A 259 10.32 0.78 -10.97
CA LYS A 259 10.39 0.12 -12.30
C LYS A 259 9.04 -0.31 -12.89
N LEU A 260 7.91 -0.03 -12.25
CA LEU A 260 6.59 -0.43 -12.76
C LEU A 260 6.00 0.62 -13.72
N PRO A 261 5.16 0.21 -14.70
CA PRO A 261 4.47 1.12 -15.63
C PRO A 261 3.70 2.25 -14.94
N LEU A 262 3.08 1.96 -13.79
CA LEU A 262 2.35 2.94 -12.97
C LEU A 262 3.23 4.13 -12.56
N THR A 263 4.53 3.91 -12.31
CA THR A 263 5.47 5.01 -12.00
C THR A 263 5.58 5.99 -13.16
N GLN A 264 5.69 5.49 -14.40
CA GLN A 264 5.71 6.33 -15.60
C GLN A 264 4.37 7.03 -15.81
N ALA A 265 3.25 6.36 -15.53
CA ALA A 265 1.92 6.96 -15.58
C ALA A 265 1.78 8.14 -14.59
N ILE A 266 2.27 7.99 -13.36
CA ILE A 266 2.30 9.07 -12.36
C ILE A 266 3.16 10.25 -12.86
N ILE A 267 4.36 9.96 -13.37
CA ILE A 267 5.30 10.95 -13.92
C ILE A 267 4.66 11.76 -15.05
N ARG A 268 3.91 11.10 -15.95
CA ARG A 268 3.24 11.69 -17.12
C ARG A 268 1.93 12.42 -16.77
N ASN A 269 1.27 12.08 -15.66
CA ASN A 269 0.02 12.73 -15.21
C ASN A 269 0.20 14.11 -14.53
N LYS A 270 1.42 14.68 -14.49
CA LYS A 270 1.74 15.96 -13.82
C LYS A 270 1.36 16.02 -12.33
N TRP A 271 1.20 14.86 -11.67
CA TRP A 271 1.05 14.81 -10.21
C TRP A 271 2.32 15.37 -9.55
N LEU A 272 2.19 15.92 -8.35
CA LEU A 272 3.34 16.35 -7.58
C LEU A 272 4.19 15.13 -7.23
N ARG A 273 5.40 15.09 -7.77
CA ARG A 273 6.34 13.98 -7.59
C ARG A 273 6.92 14.04 -6.19
N ILE A 274 6.91 12.91 -5.50
CA ILE A 274 7.53 12.76 -4.18
C ILE A 274 8.43 11.53 -4.16
N SER A 275 9.56 11.64 -3.45
CA SER A 275 10.33 10.46 -3.10
C SER A 275 9.67 9.83 -1.88
N LEU A 276 9.39 8.54 -1.96
CA LEU A 276 8.98 7.77 -0.80
C LEU A 276 10.20 7.03 -0.25
N PRO A 277 10.25 6.71 1.06
CA PRO A 277 11.33 5.90 1.58
C PRO A 277 11.29 4.49 0.96
N ASP A 278 12.46 3.91 0.75
CA ASP A 278 12.60 2.56 0.21
C ASP A 278 11.84 1.55 1.07
N THR A 279 11.15 0.60 0.44
CA THR A 279 10.74 -0.63 1.15
C THR A 279 11.92 -1.59 1.22
N PHE A 280 11.85 -2.57 2.11
CA PHE A 280 12.90 -3.56 2.27
C PHE A 280 12.32 -4.94 2.04
N ILE A 281 12.85 -5.63 1.02
CA ILE A 281 12.38 -6.94 0.59
C ILE A 281 13.55 -7.94 0.66
N LEU A 282 13.25 -9.13 1.16
CA LEU A 282 14.16 -10.27 1.19
C LEU A 282 13.72 -11.29 0.15
N ASP A 283 14.62 -11.65 -0.77
CA ASP A 283 14.47 -12.80 -1.67
C ASP A 283 14.89 -14.07 -0.96
N LEU A 284 13.98 -15.03 -0.86
CA LEU A 284 14.23 -16.34 -0.26
C LEU A 284 14.44 -17.44 -1.28
N ARG A 285 14.16 -17.22 -2.59
CA ARG A 285 14.29 -18.25 -3.64
C ARG A 285 15.68 -18.88 -3.68
N PRO A 286 16.81 -18.12 -3.58
CA PRO A 286 18.15 -18.71 -3.56
C PRO A 286 18.45 -19.55 -2.32
N TYR A 287 17.62 -19.46 -1.28
CA TYR A 287 17.81 -20.10 0.02
C TYR A 287 16.79 -21.21 0.29
N HIS A 288 15.92 -21.54 -0.66
CA HIS A 288 14.96 -22.63 -0.52
C HIS A 288 15.68 -23.95 -0.14
N GLY A 289 15.17 -24.62 0.88
CA GLY A 289 15.79 -25.84 1.43
C GLY A 289 16.96 -25.61 2.41
N MET A 290 17.38 -24.36 2.65
CA MET A 290 18.34 -24.05 3.71
C MET A 290 17.68 -24.10 5.09
N THR A 291 18.38 -24.67 6.08
CA THR A 291 17.94 -24.58 7.48
C THR A 291 18.28 -23.21 8.05
N TRP A 292 17.56 -22.78 9.10
CA TRP A 292 17.84 -21.51 9.77
C TRP A 292 19.31 -21.33 10.19
N PRO A 293 19.99 -22.33 10.81
CA PRO A 293 21.42 -22.21 11.12
C PRO A 293 22.31 -22.01 9.89
N LYS A 294 22.01 -22.65 8.76
CA LYS A 294 22.74 -22.47 7.51
C LYS A 294 22.52 -21.05 6.95
N TYR A 295 21.29 -20.55 7.00
CA TYR A 295 20.97 -19.19 6.60
C TYR A 295 21.69 -18.14 7.45
N LEU A 296 21.71 -18.30 8.78
CA LEU A 296 22.50 -17.42 9.66
C LEU A 296 24.00 -17.46 9.34
N ALA A 297 24.55 -18.64 9.07
CA ALA A 297 25.95 -18.78 8.68
C ALA A 297 26.23 -18.08 7.34
N HIS A 298 25.30 -18.16 6.39
CA HIS A 298 25.37 -17.41 5.13
C HIS A 298 25.37 -15.90 5.36
N LEU A 299 24.44 -15.37 6.17
CA LEU A 299 24.40 -13.95 6.51
C LEU A 299 25.70 -13.48 7.20
N ARG A 300 26.27 -14.29 8.10
CA ARG A 300 27.56 -13.97 8.74
C ARG A 300 28.71 -13.85 7.75
N LYS A 301 28.75 -14.70 6.71
CA LYS A 301 29.75 -14.60 5.62
C LYS A 301 29.60 -13.29 4.83
N GLN A 302 28.40 -12.70 4.81
CA GLN A 302 28.12 -11.38 4.24
C GLN A 302 28.32 -10.22 5.24
N ASN A 303 28.99 -10.46 6.37
CA ASN A 303 29.16 -9.49 7.47
C ASN A 303 27.84 -8.98 8.08
N LYS A 304 26.74 -9.71 7.92
CA LYS A 304 25.44 -9.39 8.54
C LYS A 304 25.30 -10.12 9.88
N ARG A 305 24.77 -9.42 10.89
CA ARG A 305 24.62 -9.96 12.26
C ARG A 305 23.17 -9.88 12.73
N VAL A 306 22.50 -11.04 12.75
CA VAL A 306 21.17 -11.21 13.33
C VAL A 306 21.28 -11.26 14.86
N ARG A 307 20.53 -10.40 15.56
CA ARG A 307 20.61 -10.24 17.03
C ARG A 307 19.49 -10.98 17.74
N GLU A 308 19.51 -12.32 17.71
CA GLU A 308 18.53 -13.15 18.41
C GLU A 308 19.05 -13.83 19.69
N ALA A 309 20.37 -14.02 19.82
CA ALA A 309 20.97 -14.76 20.92
C ALA A 309 20.62 -14.24 22.34
N PRO A 310 20.52 -12.92 22.61
CA PRO A 310 20.08 -12.45 23.93
C PRO A 310 18.67 -12.89 24.28
N PHE A 311 17.74 -12.87 23.31
CA PHE A 311 16.36 -13.32 23.51
C PHE A 311 16.29 -14.83 23.77
N ASP A 312 17.12 -15.62 23.07
CA ASP A 312 17.18 -17.07 23.28
C ASP A 312 17.76 -17.42 24.66
N LYS A 313 18.82 -16.73 25.10
CA LYS A 313 19.40 -16.90 26.45
C LYS A 313 18.43 -16.52 27.57
N ALA A 314 17.48 -15.64 27.27
CA ALA A 314 16.39 -15.25 28.17
C ALA A 314 15.23 -16.27 28.21
N ASN A 315 15.37 -17.43 27.59
CA ASN A 315 14.27 -18.39 27.39
C ASN A 315 13.06 -17.76 26.68
N GLY A 316 13.32 -16.82 25.76
CA GLY A 316 12.28 -16.16 25.00
C GLY A 316 11.52 -17.12 24.09
N ILE A 317 10.19 -17.04 24.11
CA ILE A 317 9.30 -17.91 23.35
C ILE A 317 8.76 -17.15 22.14
N ARG A 318 8.79 -17.78 20.97
CA ARG A 318 8.19 -17.28 19.73
C ARG A 318 6.91 -18.04 19.46
N LEU A 319 5.78 -17.35 19.36
CA LEU A 319 4.49 -17.95 19.06
C LEU A 319 4.00 -17.46 17.69
N ILE A 320 3.57 -18.40 16.87
CA ILE A 320 2.96 -18.13 15.56
C ILE A 320 1.57 -18.76 15.60
N LYS A 321 0.55 -17.93 15.54
CA LYS A 321 -0.84 -18.30 15.75
C LYS A 321 -1.61 -18.17 14.43
N ASN A 322 -2.22 -19.28 14.00
CA ASN A 322 -3.21 -19.28 12.90
C ASN A 322 -4.55 -18.79 13.38
N GLU A 323 -4.89 -19.17 14.61
CA GLU A 323 -6.06 -18.71 15.31
C GLU A 323 -5.60 -18.03 16.59
N TRP A 324 -6.28 -16.94 16.94
CA TRP A 324 -6.04 -16.22 18.17
C TRP A 324 -7.35 -15.93 18.88
N GLU A 325 -7.21 -15.59 20.16
CA GLU A 325 -8.31 -15.22 21.05
C GLU A 325 -8.47 -13.70 21.11
N LEU A 326 -9.63 -13.22 21.59
CA LEU A 326 -9.90 -11.79 21.75
C LEU A 326 -8.80 -11.05 22.55
N LYS A 327 -8.24 -11.69 23.58
CA LYS A 327 -7.14 -11.13 24.40
C LYS A 327 -5.88 -10.84 23.59
N ASP A 328 -5.64 -11.62 22.54
CA ASP A 328 -4.50 -11.42 21.65
C ASP A 328 -4.72 -10.18 20.78
N SER A 329 -5.93 -9.99 20.24
CA SER A 329 -6.30 -8.80 19.46
C SER A 329 -6.25 -7.53 20.32
N GLN A 330 -6.73 -7.59 21.56
CA GLN A 330 -6.61 -6.49 22.53
C GLN A 330 -5.14 -6.14 22.80
N PHE A 331 -4.26 -7.14 22.93
CA PHE A 331 -2.83 -6.91 23.11
C PHE A 331 -2.19 -6.27 21.86
N VAL A 332 -2.56 -6.69 20.65
CA VAL A 332 -2.05 -6.08 19.40
C VAL A 332 -2.36 -4.59 19.38
N VAL A 333 -3.61 -4.22 19.66
CA VAL A 333 -4.06 -2.82 19.64
C VAL A 333 -3.32 -2.01 20.71
N SER A 334 -3.30 -2.47 21.97
CA SER A 334 -2.65 -1.73 23.06
C SER A 334 -1.14 -1.59 22.87
N ALA A 335 -0.45 -2.64 22.42
CA ALA A 335 0.97 -2.59 22.13
C ALA A 335 1.29 -1.71 20.91
N HIS A 336 0.39 -1.64 19.93
CA HIS A 336 0.52 -0.71 18.79
C HIS A 336 0.37 0.75 19.23
N GLU A 337 -0.57 1.04 20.14
CA GLU A 337 -0.73 2.37 20.72
C GLU A 337 0.51 2.83 21.48
N GLN A 338 1.19 1.94 22.20
CA GLN A 338 2.47 2.26 22.85
C GLN A 338 3.54 2.65 21.82
N VAL A 339 3.65 1.92 20.70
CA VAL A 339 4.57 2.25 19.60
C VAL A 339 4.21 3.61 18.98
N ALA A 340 2.93 3.86 18.73
CA ALA A 340 2.46 5.13 18.20
C ALA A 340 2.80 6.30 19.14
N ALA A 341 2.57 6.13 20.45
CA ALA A 341 2.86 7.13 21.46
C ALA A 341 4.37 7.38 21.60
N GLN A 342 5.20 6.34 21.54
CA GLN A 342 6.65 6.47 21.60
C GLN A 342 7.20 7.17 20.35
N ARG A 343 6.67 6.85 19.16
CA ARG A 343 7.01 7.58 17.93
C ARG A 343 6.74 9.06 18.11
N MET A 344 5.52 9.45 18.51
CA MET A 344 5.18 10.86 18.75
C MET A 344 6.10 11.59 19.74
N LYS A 345 6.71 10.88 20.70
CA LYS A 345 7.68 11.45 21.65
C LYS A 345 9.07 11.69 21.05
N HIS A 346 9.53 10.81 20.16
CA HIS A 346 10.92 10.84 19.65
C HIS A 346 11.04 11.32 18.20
N GLU A 347 9.99 11.16 17.39
CA GLU A 347 9.94 11.49 15.97
C GLU A 347 8.55 12.07 15.65
N SER A 348 8.46 13.19 14.93
CA SER A 348 7.17 13.84 14.61
C SER A 348 6.35 13.08 13.55
N THR A 349 6.37 11.73 13.56
CA THR A 349 5.68 10.92 12.54
C THR A 349 4.46 10.24 13.18
N PRO A 350 3.25 10.74 12.92
CA PRO A 350 2.02 10.12 13.37
C PRO A 350 1.82 8.78 12.68
N THR A 351 1.26 7.81 13.39
CA THR A 351 0.75 6.59 12.76
C THR A 351 -0.51 6.93 11.96
N MET A 352 -0.52 6.62 10.66
CA MET A 352 -1.65 6.96 9.78
C MET A 352 -2.94 6.20 10.10
N MET A 353 -2.85 5.03 10.74
CA MET A 353 -4.00 4.20 11.09
C MET A 353 -3.89 3.76 12.56
N LYS A 354 -5.04 3.75 13.25
CA LYS A 354 -5.20 3.15 14.58
C LYS A 354 -6.06 1.89 14.41
N PRO A 355 -5.45 0.69 14.43
CA PRO A 355 -6.23 -0.54 14.30
C PRO A 355 -7.22 -0.68 15.47
N SER A 356 -8.44 -1.13 15.19
CA SER A 356 -9.42 -1.51 16.21
C SER A 356 -9.33 -3.00 16.51
N VAL A 357 -9.83 -3.43 17.68
CA VAL A 357 -9.91 -4.86 18.01
C VAL A 357 -10.77 -5.60 16.98
N ASP A 358 -11.89 -5.01 16.60
CA ASP A 358 -12.79 -5.54 15.57
C ASP A 358 -12.07 -5.76 14.25
N PHE A 359 -11.22 -4.82 13.82
CA PHE A 359 -10.43 -4.99 12.61
C PHE A 359 -9.47 -6.19 12.71
N ILE A 360 -8.75 -6.34 13.83
CA ILE A 360 -7.85 -7.49 14.03
C ILE A 360 -8.64 -8.80 14.06
N GLU A 361 -9.81 -8.84 14.70
CA GLU A 361 -10.68 -10.03 14.71
C GLU A 361 -11.22 -10.36 13.32
N GLN A 362 -11.52 -9.36 12.49
CA GLN A 362 -11.97 -9.61 11.11
C GLN A 362 -10.87 -10.17 10.22
N LEU A 363 -9.60 -9.81 10.45
CA LEU A 363 -8.48 -10.41 9.72
C LEU A 363 -8.41 -11.93 9.92
N LYS A 364 -8.88 -12.47 11.05
CA LYS A 364 -9.00 -13.91 11.30
C LYS A 364 -9.91 -14.60 10.28
N ARG A 365 -10.99 -13.93 9.85
CA ARG A 365 -12.05 -14.47 8.98
C ARG A 365 -11.81 -14.23 7.49
N SER A 366 -10.77 -13.46 7.15
CA SER A 366 -10.53 -13.01 5.76
C SER A 366 -10.19 -14.13 4.75
N GLY A 367 -9.90 -15.36 5.22
CA GLY A 367 -9.66 -16.53 4.36
C GLY A 367 -10.90 -17.28 3.87
N GLU A 368 -12.11 -16.94 4.34
CA GLU A 368 -13.33 -17.75 4.12
C GLU A 368 -14.07 -17.43 2.80
N LEU A 369 -13.76 -16.31 2.14
CA LEU A 369 -14.56 -15.73 1.05
C LEU A 369 -14.37 -16.33 -0.34
N ILE A 370 -13.19 -16.90 -0.57
CA ILE A 370 -12.83 -17.54 -1.83
C ILE A 370 -12.32 -18.93 -1.46
N SER A 371 -13.20 -19.75 -0.89
CA SER A 371 -12.91 -21.16 -0.66
C SER A 371 -13.27 -21.94 -1.92
N ASP A 372 -12.27 -22.17 -2.76
CA ASP A 372 -12.35 -23.30 -3.69
C ASP A 372 -12.33 -24.58 -2.85
N LYS A 373 -13.40 -25.37 -2.94
CA LYS A 373 -13.47 -26.69 -2.30
C LYS A 373 -12.42 -27.68 -2.83
N GLU A 374 -11.67 -27.31 -3.87
CA GLU A 374 -10.67 -28.15 -4.53
C GLU A 374 -9.22 -27.71 -4.30
N VAL A 375 -8.97 -26.62 -3.55
CA VAL A 375 -7.61 -26.25 -3.15
C VAL A 375 -7.27 -26.98 -1.85
N ASP A 376 -6.20 -27.78 -1.89
CA ASP A 376 -5.60 -28.56 -0.81
C ASP A 376 -5.99 -28.08 0.62
N PRO A 377 -6.62 -28.94 1.44
CA PRO A 377 -7.02 -28.61 2.82
C PRO A 377 -5.88 -28.11 3.73
N LEU A 378 -4.62 -28.35 3.37
CA LEU A 378 -3.46 -27.78 4.08
C LEU A 378 -3.22 -26.29 3.79
N HIS A 379 -3.89 -25.72 2.79
CA HIS A 379 -3.71 -24.35 2.29
C HIS A 379 -4.99 -23.51 2.34
N VAL A 380 -5.93 -23.84 3.23
CA VAL A 380 -7.03 -22.94 3.64
C VAL A 380 -6.38 -21.76 4.38
N ASN A 381 -5.85 -20.83 3.59
CA ASN A 381 -4.88 -19.84 4.02
C ASN A 381 -5.59 -18.77 4.83
N ASN A 382 -5.41 -18.78 6.15
CA ASN A 382 -5.58 -17.57 6.94
C ASN A 382 -4.63 -16.51 6.36
N LEU A 383 -5.19 -15.57 5.59
CA LEU A 383 -4.48 -14.43 5.01
C LEU A 383 -3.65 -13.69 6.08
N ALA A 384 -4.09 -13.74 7.34
CA ALA A 384 -3.39 -13.20 8.48
C ALA A 384 -2.98 -14.27 9.50
N ARG A 385 -1.75 -14.18 10.02
CA ARG A 385 -1.27 -14.90 11.21
C ARG A 385 -0.83 -13.90 12.27
N LEU A 386 -0.87 -14.30 13.54
CA LEU A 386 -0.36 -13.48 14.63
C LEU A 386 0.99 -14.01 15.12
N VAL A 387 2.01 -13.16 15.12
CA VAL A 387 3.28 -13.43 15.80
C VAL A 387 3.29 -12.74 17.15
N GLN A 388 3.68 -13.49 18.19
CA GLN A 388 3.91 -12.97 19.54
C GLN A 388 5.27 -13.40 20.05
N LEU A 389 5.98 -12.48 20.70
CA LEU A 389 7.20 -12.78 21.45
C LEU A 389 6.87 -12.75 22.93
N LYS A 390 7.29 -13.77 23.68
CA LYS A 390 7.12 -13.86 25.13
C LYS A 390 8.45 -13.92 25.88
N LEU A 391 8.49 -13.27 27.04
CA LEU A 391 9.54 -13.38 28.04
C LEU A 391 8.85 -13.62 29.40
N ASN A 392 9.33 -14.61 30.18
CA ASN A 392 8.73 -14.99 31.47
C ASN A 392 7.19 -15.14 31.42
N ASN A 393 6.67 -15.85 30.41
CA ASN A 393 5.23 -16.03 30.15
C ASN A 393 4.42 -14.76 29.79
N HIS A 394 5.03 -13.58 29.76
CA HIS A 394 4.38 -12.34 29.33
C HIS A 394 4.66 -12.05 27.86
N ILE A 395 3.63 -11.62 27.12
CA ILE A 395 3.79 -11.15 25.74
C ILE A 395 4.45 -9.76 25.80
N VAL A 396 5.55 -9.59 25.07
CA VAL A 396 6.35 -8.36 25.03
C VAL A 396 6.38 -7.72 23.62
N ALA A 397 6.00 -8.47 22.59
CA ALA A 397 5.80 -7.93 21.25
C ALA A 397 4.74 -8.72 20.50
N SER A 398 4.09 -8.05 19.56
CA SER A 398 3.16 -8.67 18.61
C SER A 398 3.28 -8.06 17.22
N SER A 399 2.88 -8.82 16.20
CA SER A 399 2.64 -8.30 14.86
C SER A 399 1.69 -9.20 14.09
N VAL A 400 0.83 -8.59 13.27
CA VAL A 400 0.05 -9.31 12.28
C VAL A 400 0.94 -9.57 11.06
N LEU A 401 0.98 -10.82 10.61
CA LEU A 401 1.63 -11.22 9.37
C LEU A 401 0.57 -11.43 8.32
N PHE A 402 0.72 -10.79 7.17
CA PHE A 402 -0.11 -11.08 6.01
C PHE A 402 0.62 -12.04 5.07
N GLN A 403 -0.05 -13.12 4.68
CA GLN A 403 0.52 -14.21 3.90
C GLN A 403 -0.19 -14.32 2.55
N PHE A 404 0.60 -14.26 1.50
CA PHE A 404 0.20 -14.36 0.11
C PHE A 404 0.95 -15.52 -0.51
N TYR A 405 0.57 -16.73 -0.09
CA TYR A 405 1.28 -17.95 -0.45
C TYR A 405 1.26 -18.22 -1.97
N PRO A 406 2.33 -18.77 -2.54
CA PRO A 406 3.68 -18.97 -1.97
C PRO A 406 4.58 -17.73 -2.09
N SER A 407 4.10 -16.69 -2.77
CA SER A 407 4.93 -15.58 -3.22
C SER A 407 5.47 -14.72 -2.08
N LEU A 408 4.61 -14.19 -1.21
CA LEU A 408 4.95 -13.06 -0.36
C LEU A 408 4.43 -13.23 1.06
N ILE A 409 5.25 -12.83 2.02
CA ILE A 409 4.80 -12.56 3.38
C ILE A 409 5.24 -11.17 3.83
N THR A 410 4.36 -10.45 4.51
CA THR A 410 4.68 -9.14 5.10
C THR A 410 4.32 -9.10 6.58
N SER A 411 5.07 -8.31 7.35
CA SER A 411 4.82 -8.06 8.77
C SER A 411 4.35 -6.63 8.95
N ASP A 412 3.10 -6.46 9.37
CA ASP A 412 2.50 -5.15 9.65
C ASP A 412 1.83 -5.15 11.04
N ILE A 413 1.27 -4.00 11.43
CA ILE A 413 0.56 -3.78 12.70
C ILE A 413 1.39 -4.32 13.88
N ALA A 414 2.61 -3.84 13.98
CA ALA A 414 3.53 -4.24 15.03
C ALA A 414 3.29 -3.43 16.31
N GLY A 415 3.34 -4.11 17.45
CA GLY A 415 3.25 -3.54 18.79
C GLY A 415 4.36 -4.07 19.68
N PHE A 416 4.81 -3.23 20.61
CA PHE A 416 5.80 -3.59 21.63
C PHE A 416 5.29 -3.11 22.99
N ASP A 417 5.37 -3.98 24.00
CA ASP A 417 5.14 -3.61 25.39
C ASP A 417 6.48 -3.18 25.99
N TYR A 418 6.79 -1.89 25.85
CA TYR A 418 8.09 -1.36 26.28
C TYR A 418 8.22 -1.34 27.80
N GLU A 419 7.12 -1.20 28.52
CA GLU A 419 7.13 -1.20 29.98
C GLU A 419 7.57 -2.57 30.49
N LYS A 420 6.93 -3.65 30.05
CA LYS A 420 7.33 -5.01 30.44
C LYS A 420 8.71 -5.39 29.95
N LEU A 421 9.08 -4.95 28.74
CA LEU A 421 10.44 -5.17 28.25
C LEU A 421 11.45 -4.48 29.18
N ASN A 422 11.23 -3.21 29.55
CA ASN A 422 12.15 -2.47 30.40
C ASN A 422 12.24 -3.05 31.82
N GLN A 423 11.11 -3.49 32.39
CA GLN A 423 11.09 -4.23 33.66
C GLN A 423 11.99 -5.46 33.57
N TYR A 424 11.81 -6.30 32.54
CA TYR A 424 12.64 -7.47 32.32
C TYR A 424 14.13 -7.14 32.14
N LEU A 425 14.46 -6.12 31.36
CA LEU A 425 15.86 -5.73 31.11
C LEU A 425 16.55 -5.24 32.39
N THR A 426 15.80 -4.57 33.27
CA THR A 426 16.31 -4.09 34.56
C THR A 426 16.63 -5.26 35.49
N ASP A 427 15.73 -6.23 35.57
CA ASP A 427 15.89 -7.38 36.46
C ASP A 427 16.96 -8.38 35.99
N SER A 428 17.18 -8.48 34.67
CA SER A 428 18.04 -9.50 34.06
C SER A 428 19.42 -9.01 33.64
N ASN A 429 19.70 -7.70 33.69
CA ASN A 429 20.91 -7.06 33.16
C ASN A 429 21.24 -7.47 31.70
N GLN A 430 20.21 -7.77 30.89
CA GLN A 430 20.35 -8.15 29.50
C GLN A 430 20.12 -6.97 28.56
N ASN A 431 20.59 -7.08 27.31
CA ASN A 431 20.33 -6.10 26.25
C ASN A 431 19.58 -6.78 25.09
N ILE A 432 18.26 -6.91 25.24
CA ILE A 432 17.38 -7.53 24.26
C ILE A 432 16.75 -6.45 23.38
N LYS A 433 16.90 -6.59 22.05
CA LYS A 433 16.19 -5.78 21.08
C LYS A 433 15.11 -6.62 20.39
N LEU A 434 13.83 -6.33 20.67
CA LEU A 434 12.71 -7.13 20.16
C LEU A 434 12.51 -6.99 18.64
N TYR A 435 12.84 -5.84 18.05
CA TYR A 435 12.64 -5.63 16.60
C TYR A 435 13.47 -6.58 15.73
N PRO A 436 14.80 -6.73 15.92
CA PRO A 436 15.59 -7.75 15.23
C PRO A 436 15.10 -9.20 15.46
N VAL A 437 14.65 -9.52 16.68
CA VAL A 437 14.10 -10.86 17.00
C VAL A 437 12.82 -11.11 16.21
N LYS A 438 11.95 -10.10 16.08
CA LYS A 438 10.75 -10.16 15.25
C LYS A 438 11.10 -10.42 13.79
N LEU A 439 12.01 -9.64 13.21
CA LEU A 439 12.46 -9.83 11.83
C LEU A 439 13.01 -11.24 11.59
N ALA A 440 13.84 -11.73 12.50
CA ALA A 440 14.39 -13.08 12.44
C ALA A 440 13.30 -14.16 12.52
N THR A 441 12.31 -13.98 13.39
CA THR A 441 11.19 -14.91 13.56
C THR A 441 10.35 -15.01 12.28
N VAL A 442 10.01 -13.89 11.66
CA VAL A 442 9.26 -13.86 10.40
C VAL A 442 10.07 -14.47 9.27
N THR A 443 11.37 -14.14 9.18
CA THR A 443 12.26 -14.68 8.14
C THR A 443 12.42 -16.18 8.26
N ARG A 444 12.61 -16.69 9.48
CA ARG A 444 12.70 -18.12 9.75
C ARG A 444 11.43 -18.86 9.29
N MET A 445 10.27 -18.34 9.70
CA MET A 445 8.99 -18.92 9.29
C MET A 445 8.82 -18.90 7.76
N ALA A 446 9.18 -17.80 7.11
CA ALA A 446 9.08 -17.66 5.67
C ALA A 446 9.98 -18.68 4.94
N LEU A 447 11.22 -18.85 5.42
CA LEU A 447 12.19 -19.82 4.90
C LEU A 447 11.69 -21.26 5.07
N GLU A 448 11.20 -21.62 6.25
CA GLU A 448 10.69 -22.96 6.58
C GLU A 448 9.44 -23.31 5.76
N ASN A 449 8.56 -22.34 5.53
CA ASN A 449 7.35 -22.50 4.71
C ASN A 449 7.58 -22.23 3.22
N LYS A 450 8.84 -22.09 2.78
CA LYS A 450 9.24 -21.90 1.37
C LYS A 450 8.58 -20.71 0.67
N PHE A 451 8.32 -19.62 1.39
CA PHE A 451 7.92 -18.37 0.76
C PHE A 451 9.04 -17.87 -0.17
N GLU A 452 8.67 -17.21 -1.27
CA GLU A 452 9.65 -16.62 -2.19
C GLU A 452 10.19 -15.29 -1.67
N PHE A 453 9.36 -14.48 -1.04
CA PHE A 453 9.72 -13.13 -0.62
C PHE A 453 9.20 -12.77 0.78
N VAL A 454 9.96 -11.94 1.50
CA VAL A 454 9.52 -11.26 2.74
C VAL A 454 9.62 -9.76 2.57
N GLU A 455 8.53 -9.03 2.76
CA GLU A 455 8.53 -7.56 2.78
C GLU A 455 8.36 -7.04 4.21
N PHE A 456 9.23 -6.12 4.63
CA PHE A 456 9.15 -5.53 5.96
C PHE A 456 8.72 -4.06 5.95
N GLY A 457 8.35 -3.51 4.79
CA GLY A 457 7.98 -2.10 4.60
C GLY A 457 9.18 -1.15 4.73
N PRO A 458 8.96 0.16 4.96
CA PRO A 458 9.98 1.17 4.65
C PRO A 458 10.78 1.73 5.85
N THR A 459 10.38 1.41 7.09
CA THR A 459 11.01 1.97 8.29
C THR A 459 12.25 1.18 8.76
N THR A 460 13.13 1.73 9.58
CA THR A 460 14.20 0.96 10.28
C THR A 460 15.11 0.10 9.37
N GLY A 461 15.62 0.69 8.27
CA GLY A 461 16.34 -0.02 7.21
C GLY A 461 17.55 -0.85 7.66
N GLU A 462 18.38 -0.34 8.58
CA GLU A 462 19.60 -1.03 9.02
C GLU A 462 19.31 -2.43 9.61
N SER A 463 18.28 -2.54 10.44
CA SER A 463 17.88 -3.83 11.03
C SER A 463 17.38 -4.81 9.97
N LYS A 464 16.75 -4.32 8.90
CA LYS A 464 16.24 -5.15 7.81
C LYS A 464 17.34 -5.61 6.87
N ILE A 465 18.31 -4.75 6.58
CA ILE A 465 19.53 -5.14 5.83
C ILE A 465 20.28 -6.25 6.59
N SER A 466 20.31 -6.18 7.92
CA SER A 466 20.97 -7.20 8.76
C SER A 466 20.36 -8.60 8.66
N ILE A 467 19.08 -8.72 8.26
CA ILE A 467 18.40 -10.01 8.04
C ILE A 467 18.45 -10.48 6.57
N GLY A 468 19.12 -9.71 5.71
CA GLY A 468 19.31 -10.04 4.31
C GLY A 468 18.50 -9.22 3.31
N CYS A 469 17.70 -8.24 3.76
CA CYS A 469 16.84 -7.47 2.86
C CYS A 469 17.64 -6.54 1.95
N THR A 470 17.07 -6.27 0.78
CA THR A 470 17.51 -5.28 -0.21
C THR A 470 16.54 -4.09 -0.17
N PRO A 471 17.02 -2.84 -0.18
CA PRO A 471 16.17 -1.67 -0.35
C PRO A 471 15.62 -1.61 -1.77
N VAL A 472 14.32 -1.37 -1.90
CA VAL A 472 13.61 -1.23 -3.18
C VAL A 472 12.93 0.15 -3.20
N PRO A 473 13.30 1.03 -4.15
CA PRO A 473 12.81 2.40 -4.16
C PRO A 473 11.34 2.48 -4.55
N PHE A 474 10.60 3.26 -3.77
CA PHE A 474 9.21 3.63 -4.04
C PHE A 474 9.11 5.03 -4.60
N TYR A 475 8.23 5.18 -5.56
CA TYR A 475 7.87 6.44 -6.17
C TYR A 475 6.45 6.82 -5.78
N GLY A 476 6.23 8.10 -5.48
CA GLY A 476 4.91 8.62 -5.17
C GLY A 476 4.53 9.80 -6.05
N GLY A 477 3.23 9.93 -6.29
CA GLY A 477 2.61 11.11 -6.84
C GLY A 477 1.52 11.62 -5.90
N ILE A 478 1.42 12.93 -5.74
CA ILE A 478 0.33 13.60 -5.03
C ILE A 478 -0.47 14.49 -5.98
N TYR A 479 -1.78 14.33 -5.96
CA TYR A 479 -2.75 15.28 -6.49
C TYR A 479 -3.41 16.07 -5.36
N CYS A 480 -3.60 17.38 -5.57
CA CYS A 480 -4.31 18.25 -4.64
C CYS A 480 -5.44 18.97 -5.38
N THR A 481 -6.62 19.06 -4.75
CA THR A 481 -7.79 19.71 -5.35
C THR A 481 -7.66 21.23 -5.47
N SER A 482 -6.78 21.86 -4.67
CA SER A 482 -6.54 23.30 -4.70
C SER A 482 -5.06 23.64 -4.84
N ARG A 483 -4.78 24.79 -5.48
CA ARG A 483 -3.42 25.33 -5.64
C ARG A 483 -2.75 25.61 -4.29
N ILE A 484 -3.48 26.15 -3.31
CA ILE A 484 -2.94 26.46 -1.98
C ILE A 484 -2.50 25.18 -1.27
N LEU A 485 -3.35 24.16 -1.29
CA LEU A 485 -3.02 22.87 -0.69
C LEU A 485 -1.82 22.23 -1.38
N ARG A 486 -1.74 22.32 -2.71
CA ARG A 486 -0.57 21.89 -3.47
C ARG A 486 0.72 22.57 -3.00
N MET A 487 0.70 23.90 -2.80
CA MET A 487 1.85 24.64 -2.29
C MET A 487 2.24 24.19 -0.87
N LEU A 488 1.26 23.99 0.02
CA LEU A 488 1.50 23.50 1.37
C LEU A 488 2.10 22.09 1.36
N THR A 489 1.56 21.19 0.54
CA THR A 489 2.09 19.82 0.39
C THR A 489 3.52 19.83 -0.15
N VAL A 490 3.85 20.73 -1.09
CA VAL A 490 5.23 20.92 -1.57
C VAL A 490 6.16 21.31 -0.41
N ILE A 491 5.76 22.27 0.44
CA ILE A 491 6.57 22.73 1.58
C ILE A 491 6.74 21.60 2.61
N ILE A 492 5.66 20.87 2.92
CA ILE A 492 5.70 19.72 3.84
C ILE A 492 6.62 18.63 3.26
N ALA A 493 6.49 18.32 1.98
CA ALA A 493 7.30 17.30 1.32
C ALA A 493 8.78 17.67 1.30
N ALA A 494 9.11 18.93 0.96
CA ALA A 494 10.47 19.43 0.97
C ALA A 494 11.11 19.36 2.36
N SER A 495 10.35 19.63 3.42
CA SER A 495 10.86 19.63 4.80
C SER A 495 11.04 18.23 5.41
N HIS A 496 10.32 17.20 4.91
CA HIS A 496 10.31 15.86 5.52
C HIS A 496 10.89 14.75 4.64
N PHE A 497 10.76 14.85 3.32
CA PHE A 497 11.09 13.76 2.39
C PHE A 497 12.21 14.12 1.40
N GLY A 498 12.65 15.38 1.41
CA GLY A 498 13.54 15.93 0.38
C GLY A 498 12.80 16.11 -0.96
N PHE A 499 13.11 17.19 -1.68
CA PHE A 499 12.62 17.33 -3.05
C PHE A 499 13.60 16.68 -4.00
N VAL A 500 13.11 15.84 -4.92
CA VAL A 500 13.89 15.48 -6.10
C VAL A 500 13.85 16.69 -7.06
N SER A 501 14.68 17.71 -6.77
CA SER A 501 14.90 18.80 -7.72
C SER A 501 15.96 18.34 -8.72
N LYS A 502 15.56 18.29 -10.00
CA LYS A 502 16.38 18.09 -11.21
C LYS A 502 17.02 16.70 -11.39
N SER A 503 16.60 16.07 -12.50
CA SER A 503 17.49 15.40 -13.47
C SER A 503 18.73 14.69 -12.93
N ARG A 504 18.58 13.79 -11.97
CA ARG A 504 19.28 12.52 -12.15
C ARG A 504 18.46 11.80 -13.20
N THR A 505 18.94 11.88 -14.43
CA THR A 505 18.73 10.85 -15.43
C THR A 505 18.62 9.52 -14.68
N LEU A 506 17.42 8.92 -14.72
CA LEU A 506 17.36 7.47 -14.74
C LEU A 506 18.29 7.11 -15.90
N GLY A 507 19.49 6.65 -15.55
CA GLY A 507 20.35 6.02 -16.52
C GLY A 507 19.60 4.80 -17.01
N ASP A 508 19.43 4.78 -18.32
CA ASP A 508 18.80 3.79 -19.20
C ASP A 508 17.27 3.74 -19.19
#